data_AF-A0A6P8LXQ3-F1
#
_entry.id   AF-A0A6P8LXQ3-F1
#
_cell.length_a   1.000
_cell.length_b   1.000
_cell.length_c   1.000
_cell.angle_alpha   90.00
_cell.angle_beta   90.00
_cell.angle_gamma   90.00
#
_symmetry.space_group_name_H-M   'P 1'
#
loop_
_entity.id
_entity.type
_entity.pdbx_description
1 polymer ?
#
loop_
_entity_poly.entity_id
_entity_poly.type
_entity_poly.pdbx_seq_one_letter_code
_entity_poly.pdbx_strand_id
1 'polypeptide(L)'
;MSLQLVLGGLYPPKMNKEGHLELSPIATHYVPLILDNLMFPMLCPAYLKEYIKTKVSSSVRATISKNKKLFQYLANYTGSDMILDPIFSTYKLHHFLTTQKSMNITLPEWATKDVQRKMDSLVKLEYDIQSHNTIMKRLNGGFLVKEFIKNMDAKKTRSSPKIYVYSGHEVNVAAFAKAHDLTKPEMPFFGSAIIVEKLRNCAGKQFVRMLHWSGVEEKLTTYAIPNCGEICPYEKYVRHMKRVIPSDEESDCLWNNVSLGKLRRYYTGLLDLITK
;
A
#
# COMPACT_ATOMS: atom_id res chain seq x y z
N MET A 1 -0.82 2.28 15.16
CA MET A 1 0.32 2.38 16.10
C MET A 1 1.67 2.48 15.42
N SER A 2 1.92 1.82 14.27
CA SER A 2 3.23 1.85 13.59
C SER A 2 3.84 3.24 13.41
N LEU A 3 3.03 4.23 13.00
CA LEU A 3 3.46 5.62 12.88
C LEU A 3 4.06 6.18 14.17
N GLN A 4 3.45 5.91 15.33
CA GLN A 4 3.91 6.42 16.61
C GLN A 4 5.28 5.84 16.98
N LEU A 5 5.53 4.56 16.65
CA LEU A 5 6.84 3.94 16.87
C LEU A 5 7.91 4.53 15.94
N VAL A 6 7.59 4.75 14.66
CA VAL A 6 8.50 5.41 13.71
C VAL A 6 8.84 6.82 14.20
N LEU A 7 7.84 7.57 14.66
CA LEU A 7 8.03 8.92 15.19
C LEU A 7 8.84 8.93 16.48
N GLY A 8 8.66 7.93 17.35
CA GLY A 8 9.51 7.72 18.53
C GLY A 8 10.95 7.35 18.18
N GLY A 9 11.22 6.77 17.01
CA GLY A 9 12.58 6.57 16.51
C GLY A 9 13.20 7.84 15.91
N LEU A 10 12.41 8.62 15.16
CA LEU A 10 12.85 9.88 14.55
C LEU A 10 13.08 11.00 15.58
N TYR A 11 12.24 11.02 16.62
CA TYR A 11 12.27 11.99 17.70
C TYR A 11 12.32 11.24 19.04
N PRO A 12 13.47 10.64 19.38
CA PRO A 12 13.58 9.78 20.55
C PRO A 12 13.26 10.55 21.83
N PRO A 13 12.56 9.90 22.77
CA PRO A 13 12.30 10.52 24.06
C PRO A 13 13.61 10.78 24.80
N LYS A 14 13.62 11.85 25.60
CA LYS A 14 14.78 12.23 26.40
C LYS A 14 14.52 11.93 27.87
N MET A 15 15.58 11.77 28.63
CA MET A 15 15.47 11.72 30.09
C MET A 15 15.69 13.12 30.64
N ASN A 16 14.81 13.59 31.53
CA ASN A 16 15.06 14.82 32.26
C ASN A 16 16.08 14.59 33.40
N LYS A 17 16.40 15.67 34.14
CA LYS A 17 17.40 15.61 35.21
C LYS A 17 16.95 14.74 36.39
N GLU A 18 15.64 14.55 36.53
CA GLU A 18 14.98 13.76 37.57
C GLU A 18 14.83 12.28 37.19
N GLY A 19 15.27 11.88 35.98
CA GLY A 19 15.14 10.49 35.52
C GLY A 19 13.76 10.13 34.96
N HIS A 20 12.93 11.11 34.61
CA HIS A 20 11.65 10.88 33.95
C HIS A 20 11.76 11.00 32.42
N LEU A 21 10.97 10.16 31.75
CA LEU A 21 10.90 10.13 30.30
C LEU A 21 10.08 11.32 29.76
N GLU A 22 10.74 12.18 29.01
CA GLU A 22 10.13 13.27 28.26
C GLU A 22 9.78 12.78 26.85
N LEU A 23 8.50 12.45 26.67
CA LEU A 23 7.93 12.11 25.37
C LEU A 23 7.64 13.38 24.57
N SER A 24 7.92 13.36 23.26
CA SER A 24 7.45 14.38 22.33
C SER A 24 6.21 13.85 21.60
N PRO A 25 4.98 14.14 22.09
CA PRO A 25 3.78 13.69 21.40
C PRO A 25 3.69 14.37 20.04
N ILE A 26 3.64 13.57 18.98
CA ILE A 26 3.49 14.07 17.61
C ILE A 26 2.09 13.68 17.15
N ALA A 27 1.32 14.69 16.74
CA ALA A 27 -0.05 14.50 16.27
C ALA A 27 -0.07 13.58 15.03
N THR A 28 -0.98 12.61 15.05
CA THR A 28 -1.25 11.74 13.90
C THR A 28 -2.64 12.03 13.39
N HIS A 29 -2.76 12.26 12.09
CA HIS A 29 -4.03 12.53 11.43
C HIS A 29 -4.50 11.27 10.69
N TYR A 30 -5.80 10.99 10.80
CA TYR A 30 -6.45 9.90 10.09
C TYR A 30 -7.85 10.33 9.68
N VAL A 31 -8.36 9.68 8.64
CA VAL A 31 -9.70 9.88 8.11
C VAL A 31 -10.49 8.59 8.36
N PRO A 32 -11.82 8.64 8.58
CA PRO A 32 -12.63 7.43 8.62
C PRO A 32 -12.42 6.54 7.39
N LEU A 33 -12.34 5.22 7.59
CA LEU A 33 -12.12 4.25 6.51
C LEU A 33 -13.10 4.46 5.32
N ILE A 34 -14.36 4.77 5.63
CA ILE A 34 -15.42 4.99 4.64
C ILE A 34 -15.29 6.30 3.84
N LEU A 35 -14.29 7.13 4.16
CA LEU A 35 -13.97 8.40 3.52
C LEU A 35 -12.50 8.48 3.07
N ASP A 36 -11.69 7.46 3.37
CA ASP A 36 -10.25 7.49 3.14
C ASP A 36 -9.89 7.06 1.72
N ASN A 37 -10.04 8.00 0.77
CA ASN A 37 -9.64 7.78 -0.61
C ASN A 37 -8.11 7.66 -0.79
N LEU A 38 -7.31 8.13 0.17
CA LEU A 38 -5.85 8.15 0.03
C LEU A 38 -5.24 6.79 0.37
N MET A 39 -5.64 6.20 1.51
CA MET A 39 -5.13 4.91 1.99
C MET A 39 -6.01 3.73 1.58
N PHE A 40 -7.32 3.95 1.37
CA PHE A 40 -8.26 2.89 1.00
C PHE A 40 -9.07 3.21 -0.27
N PRO A 41 -8.42 3.64 -1.38
CA PRO A 41 -9.11 3.91 -2.64
C PRO A 41 -9.84 2.66 -3.19
N MET A 42 -9.43 1.47 -2.75
CA MET A 42 -10.07 0.20 -3.12
C MET A 42 -11.55 0.08 -2.72
N LEU A 43 -12.03 0.91 -1.79
CA LEU A 43 -13.45 0.95 -1.39
C LEU A 43 -14.31 1.74 -2.39
N CYS A 44 -13.70 2.46 -3.33
CA CYS A 44 -14.41 3.20 -4.37
C CYS A 44 -15.14 2.23 -5.32
N PRO A 45 -16.45 2.43 -5.59
CA PRO A 45 -17.20 1.59 -6.52
C PRO A 45 -16.59 1.50 -7.93
N ALA A 46 -16.00 2.60 -8.42
CA ALA A 46 -15.34 2.62 -9.72
C ALA A 46 -14.11 1.71 -9.75
N TYR A 47 -13.31 1.71 -8.68
CA TYR A 47 -12.18 0.79 -8.55
C TYR A 47 -12.65 -0.67 -8.46
N LEU A 48 -13.65 -0.96 -7.60
CA LEU A 48 -14.19 -2.31 -7.43
C LEU A 48 -14.70 -2.90 -8.74
N LYS A 49 -15.39 -2.09 -9.56
CA LYS A 49 -15.86 -2.51 -10.89
C LYS A 49 -14.71 -2.96 -11.80
N GLU A 50 -13.63 -2.19 -11.86
CA GLU A 50 -12.48 -2.53 -12.71
C GLU A 50 -11.65 -3.70 -12.15
N TYR A 51 -11.57 -3.82 -10.82
CA TYR A 51 -10.94 -4.96 -10.13
C TYR A 51 -11.69 -6.27 -10.43
N ILE A 52 -13.02 -6.28 -10.30
CA ILE A 52 -13.86 -7.46 -10.62
C ILE A 52 -13.72 -7.84 -12.10
N LYS A 53 -13.75 -6.85 -13.00
CA LYS A 53 -13.55 -7.08 -14.43
C LYS A 53 -12.18 -7.71 -14.72
N THR A 54 -11.13 -7.29 -14.02
CA THR A 54 -9.79 -7.86 -14.16
C THR A 54 -9.73 -9.29 -13.62
N LYS A 55 -10.37 -9.58 -12.49
CA LYS A 55 -10.45 -10.92 -11.88
C LYS A 55 -11.10 -11.97 -12.79
N VAL A 56 -12.07 -11.57 -13.61
CA VAL A 56 -12.76 -12.49 -14.54
C VAL A 56 -12.08 -12.58 -15.92
N SER A 57 -10.91 -11.98 -16.10
CA SER A 57 -10.16 -12.04 -17.36
C SER A 57 -9.69 -13.47 -17.69
N SER A 58 -9.43 -13.74 -18.97
CA SER A 58 -8.95 -15.04 -19.44
C SER A 58 -7.61 -15.45 -18.82
N SER A 59 -6.69 -14.50 -18.62
CA SER A 59 -5.38 -14.75 -18.01
C SER A 59 -5.49 -15.16 -16.54
N VAL A 60 -6.35 -14.49 -15.78
CA VAL A 60 -6.61 -14.84 -14.37
C VAL A 60 -7.31 -16.20 -14.29
N ARG A 61 -8.35 -16.44 -15.11
CA ARG A 61 -9.02 -17.75 -15.17
C ARG A 61 -8.07 -18.89 -15.55
N ALA A 62 -7.16 -18.67 -16.50
CA ALA A 62 -6.15 -19.67 -16.87
C ALA A 62 -5.22 -19.99 -15.70
N THR A 63 -4.82 -18.97 -14.92
CA THR A 63 -4.01 -19.16 -13.70
C THR A 63 -4.80 -19.93 -12.64
N ILE A 64 -6.09 -19.64 -12.48
CA ILE A 64 -6.96 -20.38 -11.55
C ILE A 64 -7.01 -21.86 -11.96
N SER A 65 -7.30 -22.16 -13.23
CA SER A 65 -7.35 -23.52 -13.75
C SER A 65 -6.04 -24.27 -13.56
N LYS A 66 -4.90 -23.62 -13.81
CA LYS A 66 -3.55 -24.19 -13.62
C LYS A 66 -3.27 -24.56 -12.16
N ASN A 67 -3.83 -23.82 -11.21
CA ASN A 67 -3.59 -24.00 -9.77
C ASN A 67 -4.72 -24.74 -9.05
N LYS A 68 -5.70 -25.32 -9.77
CA LYS A 68 -6.86 -26.01 -9.18
C LYS A 68 -6.51 -27.02 -8.09
N LYS A 69 -5.46 -27.83 -8.30
CA LYS A 69 -5.00 -28.83 -7.31
C LYS A 69 -4.51 -28.18 -6.02
N LEU A 70 -3.82 -27.04 -6.11
CA LEU A 70 -3.37 -26.30 -4.93
C LEU A 70 -4.57 -25.75 -4.16
N PHE A 71 -5.56 -25.16 -4.85
CA PHE A 71 -6.75 -24.63 -4.19
C PHE A 71 -7.56 -25.71 -3.48
N GLN A 72 -7.71 -26.88 -4.09
CA GLN A 72 -8.34 -28.05 -3.45
C GLN A 72 -7.54 -28.50 -2.22
N TYR A 73 -6.22 -28.57 -2.32
CA TYR A 73 -5.35 -28.91 -1.21
C TYR A 73 -5.52 -27.92 -0.05
N LEU A 74 -5.48 -26.61 -0.32
CA LEU A 74 -5.66 -25.58 0.70
C LEU A 74 -7.04 -25.67 1.34
N ALA A 75 -8.12 -25.79 0.54
CA ALA A 75 -9.48 -25.92 1.04
C ALA A 75 -9.63 -27.11 1.99
N ASN A 76 -9.05 -28.27 1.66
CA ASN A 76 -9.13 -29.47 2.48
C ASN A 76 -8.45 -29.31 3.86
N TYR A 77 -7.31 -28.60 3.92
CA TYR A 77 -6.56 -28.43 5.17
C TYR A 77 -7.02 -27.23 6.01
N THR A 78 -7.59 -26.20 5.40
CA THR A 78 -7.96 -24.96 6.11
C THR A 78 -9.46 -24.74 6.25
N GLY A 79 -10.29 -25.49 5.53
CA GLY A 79 -11.73 -25.25 5.43
C GLY A 79 -12.09 -23.90 4.77
N SER A 80 -11.12 -23.21 4.18
CA SER A 80 -11.35 -21.90 3.55
C SER A 80 -12.04 -22.05 2.20
N ASP A 81 -12.93 -21.11 1.87
CA ASP A 81 -13.54 -21.04 0.54
C ASP A 81 -12.48 -20.67 -0.51
N MET A 82 -12.16 -21.64 -1.36
CA MET A 82 -11.24 -21.51 -2.50
C MET A 82 -11.99 -21.62 -3.84
N ILE A 83 -13.29 -21.33 -3.86
CA ILE A 83 -14.15 -21.41 -5.04
C ILE A 83 -14.43 -20.01 -5.59
N LEU A 84 -14.90 -19.09 -4.75
CA LEU A 84 -15.36 -17.77 -5.21
C LEU A 84 -14.21 -16.86 -5.66
N ASP A 85 -13.17 -16.70 -4.82
CA ASP A 85 -11.95 -15.95 -5.17
C ASP A 85 -10.70 -16.67 -4.61
N PRO A 86 -10.28 -17.80 -5.23
CA PRO A 86 -9.17 -18.61 -4.74
C PRO A 86 -7.86 -17.85 -4.61
N ILE A 87 -7.61 -16.87 -5.49
CA ILE A 87 -6.39 -16.06 -5.44
C ILE A 87 -6.41 -15.17 -4.20
N PHE A 88 -7.51 -14.45 -3.94
CA PHE A 88 -7.62 -13.60 -2.77
C PHE A 88 -7.71 -14.40 -1.45
N SER A 89 -8.36 -15.57 -1.47
CA SER A 89 -8.34 -16.49 -0.32
C SER A 89 -6.94 -17.00 -0.03
N THR A 90 -6.15 -17.30 -1.07
CA THR A 90 -4.73 -17.66 -0.92
C THR A 90 -3.91 -16.49 -0.39
N TYR A 91 -4.18 -15.25 -0.85
CA TYR A 91 -3.57 -14.03 -0.33
C TYR A 91 -3.77 -13.91 1.19
N LYS A 92 -5.02 -13.99 1.66
CA LYS A 92 -5.35 -13.92 3.09
C LYS A 92 -4.65 -15.02 3.90
N LEU A 93 -4.69 -16.26 3.41
CA LEU A 93 -4.05 -17.40 4.07
C LEU A 93 -2.53 -17.23 4.15
N HIS A 94 -1.90 -16.73 3.08
CA HIS A 94 -0.47 -16.44 3.05
C HIS A 94 -0.07 -15.42 4.12
N HIS A 95 -0.82 -14.32 4.24
CA HIS A 95 -0.57 -13.30 5.27
C HIS A 95 -0.75 -13.86 6.69
N PHE A 96 -1.76 -14.71 6.90
CA PHE A 96 -1.95 -15.40 8.16
C PHE A 96 -0.75 -16.29 8.54
N LEU A 97 -0.28 -17.14 7.62
CA LEU A 97 0.89 -17.99 7.86
C LEU A 97 2.18 -17.17 8.07
N THR A 98 2.36 -16.11 7.29
CA THR A 98 3.52 -15.21 7.41
C THR A 98 3.56 -14.53 8.78
N THR A 99 2.40 -14.14 9.30
CA THR A 99 2.27 -13.52 10.63
C THR A 99 2.56 -14.52 11.74
N GLN A 100 2.05 -15.75 11.65
CA GLN A 100 2.42 -16.80 12.61
C GLN A 100 3.93 -17.06 12.61
N LYS A 101 4.52 -17.17 11.43
CA LYS A 101 5.95 -17.39 11.27
C LYS A 101 6.79 -16.25 11.87
N SER A 102 6.37 -14.98 11.73
CA SER A 102 7.09 -13.86 12.33
C SER A 102 7.01 -13.84 13.86
N MET A 103 6.02 -14.53 14.44
CA MET A 103 5.87 -14.75 15.88
C MET A 103 6.56 -16.03 16.37
N ASN A 104 7.39 -16.69 15.54
CA ASN A 104 8.01 -17.99 15.82
C ASN A 104 7.01 -19.11 16.13
N ILE A 105 5.77 -19.00 15.65
CA ILE A 105 4.77 -20.07 15.76
C ILE A 105 5.10 -21.14 14.71
N THR A 106 5.15 -22.40 15.14
CA THR A 106 5.37 -23.53 14.23
C THR A 106 4.17 -23.68 13.32
N LEU A 107 4.42 -23.63 12.01
CA LEU A 107 3.35 -23.79 11.02
C LEU A 107 2.88 -25.26 10.95
N PRO A 108 1.61 -25.50 10.60
CA PRO A 108 1.10 -26.85 10.40
C PRO A 108 1.89 -27.64 9.35
N GLU A 109 1.94 -28.97 9.49
CA GLU A 109 2.73 -29.85 8.59
C GLU A 109 2.36 -29.70 7.11
N TRP A 110 1.08 -29.42 6.81
CA TRP A 110 0.61 -29.23 5.44
C TRP A 110 1.20 -27.97 4.78
N ALA A 111 1.60 -26.96 5.56
CA ALA A 111 2.09 -25.66 5.11
C ALA A 111 3.60 -25.72 4.80
N THR A 112 4.00 -26.72 4.02
CA THR A 112 5.41 -26.95 3.64
C THR A 112 6.00 -25.76 2.88
N LYS A 113 7.33 -25.71 2.79
CA LYS A 113 8.03 -24.69 1.97
C LYS A 113 7.57 -24.69 0.51
N ASP A 114 7.20 -25.85 -0.04
CA ASP A 114 6.71 -25.95 -1.41
C ASP A 114 5.32 -25.31 -1.59
N VAL A 115 4.42 -25.55 -0.64
CA VAL A 115 3.09 -24.92 -0.60
C VAL A 115 3.23 -23.41 -0.47
N GLN A 116 4.07 -22.93 0.45
CA GLN A 116 4.34 -21.50 0.63
C GLN A 116 4.85 -20.85 -0.67
N ARG A 117 5.84 -21.44 -1.35
CA ARG A 117 6.35 -20.91 -2.64
C ARG A 117 5.26 -20.82 -3.72
N LYS A 118 4.35 -21.79 -3.77
CA LYS A 118 3.22 -21.76 -4.72
C LYS A 118 2.24 -20.63 -4.36
N MET A 119 1.96 -20.43 -3.06
CA MET A 119 1.16 -19.31 -2.57
C MET A 119 1.80 -17.96 -2.91
N ASP A 120 3.12 -17.81 -2.76
CA ASP A 120 3.84 -16.56 -3.10
C ASP A 120 3.55 -16.09 -4.52
N SER A 121 3.52 -17.04 -5.49
CA SER A 121 3.24 -16.70 -6.88
C SER A 121 1.82 -16.13 -7.08
N LEU A 122 0.86 -16.60 -6.30
CA LEU A 122 -0.53 -16.15 -6.35
C LEU A 122 -0.71 -14.82 -5.60
N VAL A 123 0.04 -14.60 -4.52
CA VAL A 123 0.08 -13.33 -3.79
C VAL A 123 0.68 -12.22 -4.65
N LYS A 124 1.78 -12.49 -5.36
CA LYS A 124 2.34 -11.55 -6.33
C LYS A 124 1.35 -11.20 -7.43
N LEU A 125 0.66 -12.21 -7.96
CA LEU A 125 -0.41 -12.00 -8.94
C LEU A 125 -1.55 -11.16 -8.37
N GLU A 126 -1.91 -11.33 -7.09
CA GLU A 126 -2.94 -10.51 -6.45
C GLU A 126 -2.56 -9.02 -6.43
N TYR A 127 -1.32 -8.68 -6.05
CA TYR A 127 -0.83 -7.30 -6.16
C TYR A 127 -0.81 -6.78 -7.60
N ASP A 128 -0.45 -7.64 -8.57
CA ASP A 128 -0.51 -7.29 -9.99
C ASP A 128 -1.94 -7.02 -10.46
N ILE A 129 -2.91 -7.81 -10.02
CA ILE A 129 -4.33 -7.62 -10.33
C ILE A 129 -4.81 -6.28 -9.77
N GLN A 130 -4.46 -5.94 -8.53
CA GLN A 130 -4.84 -4.68 -7.87
C GLN A 130 -4.30 -3.42 -8.55
N SER A 131 -3.37 -3.55 -9.50
CA SER A 131 -2.80 -2.44 -10.27
C SER A 131 -2.59 -2.82 -11.75
N HIS A 132 -3.48 -3.65 -12.30
CA HIS A 132 -3.25 -4.32 -13.58
C HIS A 132 -3.13 -3.35 -14.77
N ASN A 133 -4.03 -2.36 -14.83
CA ASN A 133 -4.09 -1.41 -15.94
C ASN A 133 -3.98 0.05 -15.45
N THR A 134 -3.87 1.00 -16.39
CA THR A 134 -3.69 2.41 -16.06
C THR A 134 -4.85 2.98 -15.23
N ILE A 135 -6.09 2.54 -15.48
CA ILE A 135 -7.26 2.98 -14.69
C ILE A 135 -7.10 2.52 -13.24
N MET A 136 -6.74 1.25 -13.01
CA MET A 136 -6.52 0.73 -11.66
C MET A 136 -5.33 1.38 -10.97
N LYS A 137 -4.21 1.59 -11.67
CA LYS A 137 -3.05 2.31 -11.13
C LYS A 137 -3.43 3.72 -10.69
N ARG A 138 -4.22 4.41 -11.52
CA ARG A 138 -4.76 5.75 -11.23
C ARG A 138 -5.70 5.74 -10.03
N LEU A 139 -6.62 4.78 -9.99
CA LEU A 139 -7.61 4.62 -8.92
C LEU A 139 -7.09 3.86 -7.69
N ASN A 140 -5.78 3.67 -7.57
CA ASN A 140 -5.14 3.00 -6.43
C ASN A 140 -3.91 3.80 -6.00
N GLY A 141 -2.71 3.41 -6.45
CA GLY A 141 -1.46 4.11 -6.09
C GLY A 141 -1.40 5.56 -6.57
N GLY A 142 -2.18 5.91 -7.60
CA GLY A 142 -2.29 7.25 -8.16
C GLY A 142 -2.72 8.33 -7.17
N PHE A 143 -3.53 7.99 -6.17
CA PHE A 143 -3.91 8.93 -5.09
C PHE A 143 -2.70 9.36 -4.28
N LEU A 144 -1.83 8.42 -3.89
CA LEU A 144 -0.58 8.72 -3.22
C LEU A 144 0.39 9.49 -4.14
N VAL A 145 0.44 9.17 -5.44
CA VAL A 145 1.25 9.94 -6.41
C VAL A 145 0.80 11.41 -6.43
N LYS A 146 -0.51 11.67 -6.52
CA LYS A 146 -1.10 13.02 -6.48
C LYS A 146 -0.73 13.75 -5.19
N GLU A 147 -0.87 13.10 -4.04
CA GLU A 147 -0.57 13.69 -2.74
C GLU A 147 0.94 13.98 -2.57
N PHE A 148 1.82 13.10 -3.04
CA PHE A 148 3.27 13.32 -2.98
C PHE A 148 3.71 14.50 -3.86
N ILE A 149 3.14 14.64 -5.05
CA ILE A 149 3.36 15.80 -5.93
C ILE A 149 2.88 17.09 -5.25
N LYS A 150 1.68 17.07 -4.67
CA LYS A 150 1.14 18.21 -3.91
C LYS A 150 2.05 18.61 -2.74
N ASN A 151 2.54 17.65 -1.97
CA ASN A 151 3.50 17.90 -0.89
C ASN A 151 4.81 18.50 -1.38
N MET A 152 5.30 18.02 -2.53
CA MET A 152 6.49 18.55 -3.17
C MET A 152 6.30 20.00 -3.64
N ASP A 153 5.11 20.36 -4.13
CA ASP A 153 4.78 21.69 -4.66
C ASP A 153 4.25 22.68 -3.61
N ALA A 154 4.00 22.22 -2.38
CA ALA A 154 3.58 23.08 -1.29
C ALA A 154 4.56 24.24 -1.09
N LYS A 155 4.01 25.47 -1.01
CA LYS A 155 4.81 26.68 -0.74
C LYS A 155 5.48 26.54 0.62
N LYS A 156 6.82 26.50 0.61
CA LYS A 156 7.62 26.36 1.83
C LYS A 156 7.66 27.68 2.60
N THR A 157 7.06 27.69 3.78
CA THR A 157 7.27 28.69 4.83
C THR A 157 8.24 28.12 5.86
N ARG A 158 8.65 28.94 6.84
CA ARG A 158 9.50 28.48 7.95
C ARG A 158 8.84 27.36 8.78
N SER A 159 7.51 27.31 8.81
CA SER A 159 6.72 26.31 9.54
C SER A 159 6.26 25.13 8.67
N SER A 160 6.62 25.10 7.38
CA SER A 160 6.25 23.98 6.53
C SER A 160 6.94 22.69 6.97
N PRO A 161 6.24 21.54 6.94
CA PRO A 161 6.83 20.26 7.25
C PRO A 161 7.99 19.95 6.30
N LYS A 162 9.08 19.42 6.86
CA LYS A 162 10.24 18.95 6.08
C LYS A 162 10.07 17.52 5.60
N ILE A 163 9.23 16.74 6.28
CA ILE A 163 8.92 15.35 6.00
C ILE A 163 7.42 15.13 6.16
N TYR A 164 6.83 14.35 5.26
CA TYR A 164 5.48 13.82 5.38
C TYR A 164 5.62 12.31 5.55
N VAL A 165 4.99 11.75 6.59
CA VAL A 165 5.07 10.32 6.89
C VAL A 165 3.67 9.73 6.82
N TYR A 166 3.47 8.85 5.84
CA TYR A 166 2.21 8.13 5.62
C TYR A 166 2.37 6.70 6.11
N SER A 167 1.65 6.35 7.17
CA SER A 167 1.59 4.98 7.69
C SER A 167 0.40 4.27 7.08
N GLY A 168 0.66 3.31 6.19
CA GLY A 168 -0.37 2.52 5.52
C GLY A 168 -0.13 1.01 5.65
N HIS A 169 -0.68 0.29 4.68
CA HIS A 169 -0.60 -1.16 4.53
C HIS A 169 0.35 -1.54 3.40
N GLU A 170 0.69 -2.83 3.33
CA GLU A 170 1.45 -3.43 2.23
C GLU A 170 0.84 -3.08 0.87
N VAL A 171 -0.50 -3.10 0.75
CA VAL A 171 -1.21 -2.72 -0.48
C VAL A 171 -0.90 -1.29 -0.93
N ASN A 172 -0.65 -0.34 -0.01
CA ASN A 172 -0.30 1.04 -0.35
C ASN A 172 1.12 1.12 -0.94
N VAL A 173 2.07 0.40 -0.35
CA VAL A 173 3.46 0.32 -0.84
C VAL A 173 3.49 -0.34 -2.23
N ALA A 174 2.80 -1.46 -2.39
CA ALA A 174 2.67 -2.15 -3.67
C ALA A 174 2.00 -1.25 -4.73
N ALA A 175 0.87 -0.63 -4.40
CA ALA A 175 0.15 0.24 -5.32
C ALA A 175 0.98 1.45 -5.76
N PHE A 176 1.71 2.10 -4.83
CA PHE A 176 2.60 3.22 -5.17
C PHE A 176 3.74 2.78 -6.09
N ALA A 177 4.37 1.63 -5.81
CA ALA A 177 5.39 1.07 -6.69
C ALA A 177 4.84 0.77 -8.10
N LYS A 178 3.67 0.11 -8.18
CA LYS A 178 3.04 -0.25 -9.45
C LYS A 178 2.55 0.96 -10.26
N ALA A 179 2.14 2.04 -9.60
CA ALA A 179 1.79 3.31 -10.27
C ALA A 179 3.00 3.93 -11.00
N HIS A 180 4.22 3.67 -10.50
CA HIS A 180 5.48 4.09 -11.12
C HIS A 180 6.08 3.04 -12.07
N ASP A 181 5.37 1.94 -12.34
CA ASP A 181 5.88 0.78 -13.08
C ASP A 181 7.18 0.18 -12.49
N LEU A 182 7.34 0.26 -11.16
CA LEU A 182 8.47 -0.36 -10.46
C LEU A 182 8.20 -1.85 -10.24
N THR A 183 9.27 -2.65 -10.28
CA THR A 183 9.22 -4.11 -10.10
C THR A 183 9.40 -4.55 -8.64
N LYS A 184 9.90 -3.65 -7.78
CA LYS A 184 10.08 -3.89 -6.34
C LYS A 184 9.19 -2.94 -5.52
N PRO A 185 8.78 -3.37 -4.31
CA PRO A 185 8.82 -4.76 -3.86
C PRO A 185 7.88 -5.64 -4.69
N GLU A 186 8.26 -6.90 -4.92
CA GLU A 186 7.33 -7.90 -5.51
C GLU A 186 6.20 -8.23 -4.54
N MET A 187 6.53 -8.21 -3.25
CA MET A 187 5.62 -8.36 -2.12
C MET A 187 6.23 -7.54 -0.97
N PRO A 188 5.52 -6.53 -0.44
CA PRO A 188 6.05 -5.70 0.64
C PRO A 188 6.12 -6.48 1.96
N PHE A 189 7.25 -6.42 2.64
CA PHE A 189 7.40 -6.99 3.98
C PHE A 189 6.96 -6.01 5.08
N PHE A 190 6.79 -6.52 6.30
CA PHE A 190 6.57 -5.68 7.48
C PHE A 190 7.68 -4.62 7.61
N GLY A 191 7.28 -3.40 7.91
CA GLY A 191 8.20 -2.26 8.04
C GLY A 191 8.80 -1.76 6.72
N SER A 192 8.39 -2.29 5.57
CA SER A 192 8.85 -1.75 4.27
C SER A 192 8.30 -0.34 4.02
N ALA A 193 9.05 0.46 3.27
CA ALA A 193 8.69 1.83 2.94
C ALA A 193 9.23 2.25 1.58
N ILE A 194 8.55 3.18 0.93
CA ILE A 194 9.08 3.93 -0.22
C ILE A 194 9.31 5.37 0.23
N ILE A 195 10.54 5.84 0.07
CA ILE A 195 10.97 7.19 0.44
C ILE A 195 11.11 7.98 -0.84
N VAL A 196 10.47 9.16 -0.90
CA VAL A 196 10.52 10.05 -2.06
C VAL A 196 11.13 11.38 -1.63
N GLU A 197 12.24 11.75 -2.25
CA GLU A 197 13.00 12.93 -1.89
C GLU A 197 12.91 13.98 -3.00
N LYS A 198 12.56 15.22 -2.62
CA LYS A 198 12.67 16.39 -3.47
C LYS A 198 14.05 17.03 -3.28
N LEU A 199 14.93 16.84 -4.26
CA LEU A 199 16.30 17.35 -4.26
C LEU A 199 16.37 18.70 -4.99
N ARG A 200 17.38 19.50 -4.66
CA ARG A 200 17.71 20.75 -5.35
C ARG A 200 19.21 20.86 -5.53
N ASN A 201 19.67 21.20 -6.73
CA ASN A 201 21.10 21.47 -6.98
C ASN A 201 21.45 22.95 -6.73
N CYS A 202 22.75 23.28 -6.83
CA CYS A 202 23.25 24.65 -6.64
C CYS A 202 22.65 25.68 -7.60
N ALA A 203 22.23 25.24 -8.81
CA ALA A 203 21.56 26.09 -9.80
C ALA A 203 20.04 26.23 -9.55
N GLY A 204 19.52 25.71 -8.44
CA GLY A 204 18.10 25.77 -8.09
C GLY A 204 17.21 24.77 -8.83
N LYS A 205 17.75 23.94 -9.72
CA LYS A 205 17.00 22.89 -10.44
C LYS A 205 16.55 21.81 -9.47
N GLN A 206 15.33 21.32 -9.65
CA GLN A 206 14.67 20.38 -8.76
C GLN A 206 14.65 18.97 -9.35
N PHE A 207 14.81 17.97 -8.49
CA PHE A 207 14.84 16.55 -8.88
C PHE A 207 14.05 15.70 -7.87
N VAL A 208 13.66 14.51 -8.30
CA VAL A 208 13.04 13.47 -7.48
C VAL A 208 13.97 12.27 -7.45
N ARG A 209 14.22 11.75 -6.26
CA ARG A 209 14.84 10.44 -6.03
C ARG A 209 13.88 9.57 -5.24
N MET A 210 13.79 8.29 -5.58
CA MET A 210 12.99 7.32 -4.84
C MET A 210 13.87 6.21 -4.29
N LEU A 211 13.62 5.83 -3.04
CA LEU A 211 14.33 4.77 -2.33
C LEU A 211 13.32 3.74 -1.81
N HIS A 212 13.74 2.49 -1.72
CA HIS A 212 13.00 1.40 -1.11
C HIS A 212 13.71 0.93 0.14
N TRP A 213 13.02 1.00 1.27
CA TRP A 213 13.42 0.30 2.48
C TRP A 213 12.67 -1.02 2.55
N SER A 214 13.40 -2.13 2.57
CA SER A 214 12.85 -3.49 2.54
C SER A 214 12.20 -3.96 3.84
N GLY A 215 12.30 -3.18 4.93
CA GLY A 215 11.75 -3.57 6.22
C GLY A 215 12.64 -4.61 6.91
N VAL A 216 12.11 -5.81 7.10
CA VAL A 216 12.78 -6.91 7.83
C VAL A 216 14.14 -7.35 7.27
N GLU A 217 14.41 -7.08 5.98
CA GLU A 217 15.72 -7.39 5.38
C GLU A 217 16.75 -6.27 5.57
N GLU A 218 16.34 -5.12 6.12
CA GLU A 218 17.18 -3.97 6.47
C GLU A 218 18.02 -3.38 5.31
N LYS A 219 17.55 -3.55 4.07
CA LYS A 219 18.19 -3.00 2.87
C LYS A 219 17.49 -1.74 2.41
N LEU A 220 18.29 -0.71 2.14
CA LEU A 220 17.90 0.51 1.43
C LEU A 220 18.43 0.46 -0.01
N THR A 221 17.54 0.54 -1.00
CA THR A 221 17.93 0.50 -2.42
C THR A 221 17.33 1.68 -3.18
N THR A 222 18.13 2.30 -4.06
CA THR A 222 17.65 3.36 -4.95
C THR A 222 16.85 2.78 -6.12
N TYR A 223 15.73 3.41 -6.46
CA TYR A 223 14.99 3.08 -7.67
C TYR A 223 15.53 3.82 -8.88
N ALA A 224 15.66 3.11 -10.00
CA ALA A 224 15.71 3.74 -11.31
C ALA A 224 14.27 3.92 -11.82
N ILE A 225 13.79 5.17 -11.85
CA ILE A 225 12.44 5.48 -12.34
C ILE A 225 12.40 5.20 -13.85
N PRO A 226 11.46 4.36 -14.35
CA PRO A 226 11.35 4.06 -15.77
C PRO A 226 11.33 5.32 -16.63
N ASN A 227 12.09 5.31 -17.72
CA ASN A 227 12.27 6.47 -18.62
C ASN A 227 12.83 7.75 -17.98
N CYS A 228 13.37 7.69 -16.76
CA CYS A 228 14.00 8.83 -16.10
C CYS A 228 15.40 8.56 -15.53
N GLY A 229 15.58 7.49 -14.74
CA GLY A 229 16.81 7.18 -14.00
C GLY A 229 16.65 7.36 -12.48
N GLU A 230 17.76 7.30 -11.73
CA GLU A 230 17.75 7.39 -10.26
C GLU A 230 17.47 8.81 -9.73
N ILE A 231 17.95 9.83 -10.45
CA ILE A 231 17.71 11.23 -10.15
C ILE A 231 16.91 11.82 -11.32
N CYS A 232 15.60 11.97 -11.12
CA CYS A 232 14.69 12.37 -12.15
C CYS A 232 14.41 13.88 -12.10
N PRO A 233 14.59 14.66 -13.19
CA PRO A 233 14.17 16.07 -13.20
C PRO A 233 12.69 16.21 -12.83
N TYR A 234 12.38 17.13 -11.90
CA TYR A 234 11.04 17.23 -11.31
C TYR A 234 9.92 17.38 -12.34
N GLU A 235 10.10 18.27 -13.33
CA GLU A 235 9.12 18.49 -14.40
C GLU A 235 8.92 17.25 -15.28
N LYS A 236 9.98 16.47 -15.49
CA LYS A 236 9.91 15.20 -16.23
C LYS A 236 9.14 14.15 -15.43
N TYR A 237 9.40 14.07 -14.12
CA TYR A 237 8.64 13.21 -13.21
C TYR A 237 7.15 13.53 -13.23
N VAL A 238 6.76 14.79 -13.00
CA VAL A 238 5.34 15.21 -12.98
C VAL A 238 4.66 14.88 -14.31
N ARG A 239 5.30 15.18 -15.44
CA ARG A 239 4.78 14.84 -16.78
C ARG A 239 4.59 13.33 -16.96
N HIS A 240 5.51 12.50 -16.48
CA HIS A 240 5.39 11.05 -16.57
C HIS A 240 4.24 10.51 -15.70
N MET A 241 4.04 11.09 -14.52
CA MET A 241 3.01 10.67 -13.57
C MET A 241 1.59 11.10 -13.96
N LYS A 242 1.40 12.09 -14.86
CA LYS A 242 0.08 12.58 -15.29
C LYS A 242 -0.93 11.47 -15.63
N ARG A 243 -0.49 10.38 -16.26
CA ARG A 243 -1.36 9.25 -16.66
C ARG A 243 -1.97 8.47 -15.50
N VAL A 244 -1.36 8.53 -14.31
CA VAL A 244 -1.83 7.84 -13.09
C VAL A 244 -2.34 8.80 -12.03
N ILE A 245 -2.44 10.10 -12.29
CA ILE A 245 -3.02 11.06 -11.35
C ILE A 245 -4.55 11.02 -11.51
N PRO A 246 -5.33 10.74 -10.43
CA PRO A 246 -6.79 10.76 -10.50
C PRO A 246 -7.32 12.18 -10.69
N SER A 247 -8.44 12.30 -11.42
CA SER A 247 -9.21 13.55 -11.50
C SER A 247 -9.78 13.94 -10.14
N ASP A 248 -10.35 15.13 -10.00
CA ASP A 248 -10.97 15.55 -8.74
C ASP A 248 -12.24 14.74 -8.44
N GLU A 249 -13.06 14.44 -9.46
CA GLU A 249 -14.20 13.53 -9.32
C GLU A 249 -13.78 12.13 -8.85
N GLU A 250 -12.71 11.58 -9.41
CA GLU A 250 -12.13 10.32 -8.97
C GLU A 250 -11.59 10.43 -7.53
N SER A 251 -11.00 11.59 -7.19
CA SER A 251 -10.44 11.86 -5.86
C SER A 251 -11.51 11.89 -4.76
N ASP A 252 -12.72 12.30 -5.13
CA ASP A 252 -13.87 12.43 -4.24
C ASP A 252 -14.77 11.19 -4.25
N CYS A 253 -14.35 10.07 -4.86
CA CYS A 253 -15.19 8.89 -5.05
C CYS A 253 -15.91 8.43 -3.77
N LEU A 254 -15.22 8.23 -2.65
CA LEU A 254 -15.86 7.81 -1.40
C LEU A 254 -16.78 8.91 -0.81
N TRP A 255 -16.41 10.18 -0.94
CA TRP A 255 -17.22 11.30 -0.49
C TRP A 255 -18.53 11.39 -1.28
N ASN A 256 -18.47 11.17 -2.60
CA ASN A 256 -19.63 11.19 -3.48
C ASN A 256 -20.58 9.99 -3.26
N ASN A 257 -20.09 8.90 -2.64
CA ASN A 257 -20.83 7.66 -2.46
C ASN A 257 -21.24 7.38 -0.99
N VAL A 258 -20.86 8.24 -0.04
CA VAL A 258 -21.19 8.07 1.38
C VAL A 258 -22.50 8.78 1.74
N SER A 259 -23.40 8.11 2.45
CA SER A 259 -24.61 8.73 2.96
C SER A 259 -24.43 9.25 4.39
N LEU A 260 -25.19 10.30 4.76
CA LEU A 260 -25.23 10.80 6.14
C LEU A 260 -25.60 9.71 7.16
N GLY A 261 -26.51 8.80 6.78
CA GLY A 261 -26.88 7.65 7.61
C GLY A 261 -25.69 6.70 7.85
N LYS A 262 -24.88 6.44 6.82
CA LYS A 262 -23.67 5.62 6.94
C LYS A 262 -22.62 6.28 7.83
N LEU A 263 -22.44 7.60 7.71
CA LEU A 263 -21.54 8.37 8.59
C LEU A 263 -21.98 8.32 10.05
N ARG A 264 -23.27 8.53 10.32
CA ARG A 264 -23.81 8.42 11.69
C ARG A 264 -23.51 7.05 12.27
N ARG A 265 -23.82 5.97 11.53
CA ARG A 265 -23.53 4.60 11.98
C ARG A 265 -22.04 4.35 12.24
N TYR A 266 -21.14 4.91 11.41
CA TYR A 266 -19.70 4.81 11.64
C TYR A 266 -19.31 5.43 12.98
N TYR A 267 -19.72 6.68 13.23
CA TYR A 267 -19.36 7.38 14.46
C TYR A 267 -20.05 6.87 15.72
N THR A 268 -21.22 6.22 15.60
CA THR A 268 -21.90 5.57 16.73
C THR A 268 -21.47 4.12 16.93
N GLY A 269 -20.49 3.60 16.17
CA GLY A 269 -20.04 2.21 16.28
C GLY A 269 -21.05 1.16 15.81
N LEU A 270 -22.09 1.57 15.08
CA LEU A 270 -23.17 0.71 14.55
C LEU A 270 -22.93 0.29 13.09
N LEU A 271 -21.75 0.60 12.55
CA LEU A 271 -21.35 0.18 11.22
C LEU A 271 -20.33 -0.96 11.35
N ASP A 272 -20.74 -2.16 10.97
CA ASP A 272 -19.81 -3.27 10.84
C ASP A 272 -18.90 -3.02 9.64
N LEU A 273 -17.64 -2.70 9.92
CA LEU A 273 -16.60 -2.50 8.90
C LEU A 273 -15.88 -3.80 8.52
N ILE A 274 -16.14 -4.90 9.25
CA ILE A 274 -15.34 -6.14 9.22
C ILE A 274 -16.11 -7.34 8.64
N THR A 275 -17.41 -7.23 8.35
CA THR A 275 -18.22 -8.36 7.83
C THR A 275 -18.79 -8.09 6.44
N LYS A 276 -18.03 -8.49 5.43
CA LYS A 276 -18.46 -9.26 4.23
C LYS A 276 -17.29 -9.51 3.29
#